data_AF-A0A166M9C0-F1
#
_entry.id   AF-A0A166M9C0-F1
#
_cell.length_a   1.000
_cell.length_b   1.000
_cell.length_c   1.000
_cell.angle_alpha   90.00
_cell.angle_beta   90.00
_cell.angle_gamma   90.00
#
_symmetry.space_group_name_H-M   'P 1'
#
loop_
_entity.id
_entity.type
_entity.pdbx_description
1 polymer ?
#
loop_
_entity_poly.entity_id
_entity_poly.type
_entity_poly.pdbx_seq_one_letter_code
_entity_poly.pdbx_strand_id
1 'polypeptide(L)'
;MNELQEVLKEDDDYHLFGHSLGGIVAYELTLQIQQSPYKTPQSVFISSSHAPNKREETSLKSHLSDSELITTLKQIGGLKQEALNHPELLELVLPIIRADLTLNEHYQNQKKHHYPALLPRFMAWMIL
;
A
#
# COMPACT_ATOMS: atom_id res chain seq x y z
N MET A 1 8.61 13.20 8.32
CA MET A 1 9.76 13.81 7.60
C MET A 1 11.10 13.58 8.29
N ASN A 2 11.20 13.63 9.62
CA ASN A 2 12.46 13.32 10.32
C ASN A 2 12.91 11.86 10.08
N GLU A 3 11.99 10.90 10.00
CA GLU A 3 12.33 9.49 9.73
C GLU A 3 12.93 9.26 8.34
N LEU A 4 12.61 10.10 7.36
CA LEU A 4 13.23 10.01 6.03
C LEU A 4 14.70 10.41 6.05
N GLN A 5 15.13 11.28 6.99
CA GLN A 5 16.53 11.72 7.10
C GLN A 5 17.47 10.58 7.49
N GLU A 6 16.94 9.57 8.18
CA GLU A 6 17.71 8.38 8.56
C GLU A 6 17.98 7.46 7.37
N VAL A 7 17.21 7.60 6.28
CA VAL A 7 17.18 6.65 5.16
C VAL A 7 17.54 7.30 3.81
N LEU A 8 17.29 8.60 3.63
CA LEU A 8 17.51 9.35 2.40
C LEU A 8 18.25 10.66 2.69
N LYS A 9 19.32 10.91 1.94
CA LYS A 9 19.95 12.23 1.86
C LYS A 9 19.29 13.05 0.76
N GLU A 10 19.42 14.38 0.84
CA GLU A 10 18.73 15.32 -0.07
C GLU A 10 18.99 15.06 -1.56
N ASP A 11 20.20 14.58 -1.93
CA ASP A 11 20.63 14.39 -3.31
C ASP A 11 20.59 12.94 -3.82
N ASP A 12 20.20 11.98 -2.98
CA ASP A 12 20.25 10.55 -3.34
C ASP A 12 19.31 10.22 -4.51
N ASP A 13 19.78 9.36 -5.42
CA ASP A 13 18.94 8.76 -6.44
C ASP A 13 18.27 7.50 -5.89
N TYR A 14 16.94 7.47 -5.91
CA TYR A 14 16.18 6.35 -5.38
C TYR A 14 14.88 6.11 -6.14
N HIS A 15 14.32 4.93 -5.91
CA HIS A 15 13.03 4.50 -6.42
C HIS A 15 12.16 4.07 -5.24
N LEU A 16 10.85 4.22 -5.39
CA LEU A 16 9.88 3.69 -4.43
C LEU A 16 9.18 2.47 -5.01
N PHE A 17 8.98 1.46 -4.18
CA PHE A 17 8.17 0.30 -4.49
C PHE A 17 7.10 0.12 -3.42
N GLY A 18 5.87 -0.15 -3.85
CA GLY A 18 4.75 -0.41 -2.97
C GLY A 18 3.87 -1.55 -3.49
N HIS A 19 3.56 -2.51 -2.63
CA HIS A 19 2.64 -3.61 -2.94
C HIS A 19 1.36 -3.48 -2.10
N SER A 20 0.20 -3.72 -2.70
CA SER A 20 -1.11 -3.59 -2.04
C SER A 20 -1.26 -2.23 -1.33
N LEU A 21 -1.54 -2.17 -0.02
CA LEU A 21 -1.58 -0.93 0.75
C LEU A 21 -0.29 -0.10 0.61
N GLY A 22 0.87 -0.77 0.51
CA GLY A 22 2.15 -0.11 0.29
C GLY A 22 2.21 0.68 -1.02
N GLY A 23 1.41 0.33 -2.02
CA GLY A 23 1.27 1.11 -3.26
C GLY A 23 0.67 2.49 -3.04
N ILE A 24 -0.33 2.59 -2.16
CA ILE A 24 -0.94 3.86 -1.74
C ILE A 24 0.06 4.66 -0.91
N VAL A 25 0.77 4.00 0.01
CA VAL A 25 1.81 4.64 0.83
C VAL A 25 2.90 5.21 -0.07
N ALA A 26 3.42 4.45 -1.03
CA ALA A 26 4.44 4.92 -1.97
C ALA A 26 3.95 6.12 -2.80
N TYR A 27 2.69 6.09 -3.23
CA TYR A 27 2.05 7.21 -3.94
C TYR A 27 1.95 8.47 -3.06
N GLU A 28 1.36 8.38 -1.87
CA GLU A 28 1.22 9.53 -0.96
C GLU A 28 2.56 10.06 -0.49
N LEU A 29 3.52 9.17 -0.23
CA LEU A 29 4.88 9.53 0.12
C LEU A 29 5.55 10.32 -1.00
N THR A 30 5.35 9.92 -2.26
CA THR A 30 5.86 10.68 -3.42
C THR A 30 5.28 12.09 -3.46
N LEU A 31 3.96 12.24 -3.24
CA LEU A 31 3.31 13.55 -3.21
C LEU A 31 3.83 14.44 -2.08
N GLN A 32 4.11 13.85 -0.90
CA GLN A 32 4.69 14.58 0.23
C GLN A 32 6.14 15.00 -0.07
N ILE A 33 6.94 14.13 -0.67
CA ILE A 33 8.33 14.41 -1.06
C ILE A 33 8.40 15.55 -2.08
N GLN A 34 7.49 15.59 -3.05
CA GLN A 34 7.41 16.69 -4.02
C GLN A 34 7.19 18.07 -3.38
N GLN A 35 6.67 18.12 -2.16
CA GLN A 35 6.45 19.36 -1.40
C GLN A 35 7.56 19.62 -0.36
N SER A 36 8.67 18.90 -0.46
CA SER A 36 9.76 18.89 0.51
C SER A 36 11.10 19.21 -0.17
N PRO A 37 12.19 19.42 0.59
CA PRO A 37 13.51 19.68 0.00
C PRO A 37 14.18 18.43 -0.59
N TYR A 38 13.65 17.22 -0.36
CA TYR A 38 14.23 16.00 -0.92
C TYR A 38 13.99 15.91 -2.43
N LYS A 39 14.97 15.34 -3.13
CA LYS A 39 14.83 14.96 -4.53
C LYS A 39 13.66 14.01 -4.73
N THR A 40 12.86 14.24 -5.78
CA THR A 40 11.73 13.35 -6.13
C THR A 40 12.27 11.99 -6.59
N PRO A 41 11.62 10.85 -6.23
CA PRO A 41 12.04 9.53 -6.68
C PRO A 41 12.10 9.44 -8.21
N GLN A 42 13.12 8.77 -8.74
CA GLN A 42 13.28 8.58 -10.19
C GLN A 42 12.20 7.67 -10.79
N SER A 43 11.69 6.71 -10.01
CA SER A 43 10.57 5.84 -10.40
C SER A 43 9.76 5.42 -9.18
N VAL A 44 8.46 5.20 -9.40
CA VAL A 44 7.55 4.63 -8.41
C VAL A 44 6.90 3.40 -9.04
N PHE A 45 7.13 2.25 -8.42
CA PHE A 45 6.61 0.95 -8.84
C PHE A 45 5.47 0.57 -7.89
N ILE A 46 4.30 0.29 -8.45
CA ILE A 46 3.11 -0.11 -7.68
C ILE A 46 2.72 -1.53 -8.11
N SER A 47 2.40 -2.39 -7.15
CA SER A 47 2.04 -3.78 -7.42
C SER A 47 0.75 -4.14 -6.70
N SER A 48 -0.21 -4.77 -7.40
CA SER A 48 -1.46 -5.27 -6.82
C SER A 48 -2.21 -4.27 -5.94
N SER A 49 -2.19 -2.99 -6.31
CA SER A 49 -2.90 -1.91 -5.62
C SER A 49 -3.85 -1.24 -6.60
N HIS A 50 -5.06 -0.96 -6.14
CA HIS A 50 -5.97 -0.11 -6.90
C HIS A 50 -5.40 1.31 -7.03
N ALA A 51 -5.75 1.96 -8.14
CA ALA A 51 -5.40 3.35 -8.37
C ALA A 51 -6.06 4.25 -7.31
N PRO A 52 -5.37 5.27 -6.78
CA PRO A 52 -5.94 6.20 -5.81
C PRO A 52 -7.23 6.89 -6.29
N ASN A 53 -7.39 7.07 -7.60
CA ASN A 53 -8.55 7.70 -8.24
C ASN A 53 -9.62 6.71 -8.75
N LYS A 54 -9.36 5.40 -8.71
CA LYS A 54 -10.28 4.34 -9.16
C LYS A 54 -10.20 3.19 -8.16
N ARG A 55 -10.83 3.39 -7.00
CA ARG A 55 -10.95 2.36 -5.98
C ARG A 55 -12.18 1.52 -6.31
N GLU A 56 -11.97 0.25 -6.64
CA GLU A 56 -13.04 -0.73 -6.80
C GLU A 56 -13.42 -1.31 -5.43
N GLU A 57 -14.66 -1.78 -5.30
CA GLU A 57 -15.06 -2.50 -4.10
C GLU A 57 -14.34 -3.85 -4.05
N THR A 58 -13.56 -4.05 -2.98
CA THR A 58 -12.94 -5.35 -2.67
C THR A 58 -13.86 -6.21 -1.81
N SER A 59 -13.82 -7.53 -1.98
CA SER A 59 -14.47 -8.50 -1.10
C SER A 59 -13.78 -8.65 0.26
N LEU A 60 -12.52 -8.23 0.35
CA LEU A 60 -11.72 -8.27 1.58
C LEU A 60 -12.10 -7.07 2.45
N LYS A 61 -12.95 -7.31 3.46
CA LYS A 61 -13.45 -6.25 4.34
C LYS A 61 -12.90 -6.31 5.76
N SER A 62 -12.63 -5.15 6.33
CA SER A 62 -12.08 -5.01 7.70
C SER A 62 -13.05 -5.48 8.79
N HIS A 63 -14.36 -5.48 8.52
CA HIS A 63 -15.42 -5.80 9.48
C HIS A 63 -15.92 -7.26 9.44
N LEU A 64 -15.35 -8.11 8.58
CA LEU A 64 -15.69 -9.55 8.53
C LEU A 64 -15.41 -10.22 9.88
N SER A 65 -16.09 -11.33 10.21
CA SER A 65 -15.65 -12.18 11.34
C SER A 65 -14.26 -12.77 11.06
N ASP A 66 -13.56 -13.27 12.08
CA ASP A 66 -12.24 -13.89 11.89
C ASP A 66 -12.31 -15.07 10.91
N SER A 67 -13.36 -15.89 11.01
CA SER A 67 -13.56 -17.04 10.11
C SER A 67 -13.75 -16.64 8.64
N GLU A 68 -14.51 -15.58 8.39
CA GLU A 68 -14.75 -15.04 7.05
C GLU A 68 -13.48 -14.37 6.52
N LEU A 69 -12.77 -13.61 7.36
CA LEU A 69 -11.52 -12.96 6.99
C LEU A 69 -10.46 -14.00 6.62
N ILE A 70 -10.27 -15.05 7.43
CA ILE A 70 -9.35 -16.16 7.13
C ILE A 70 -9.73 -16.83 5.80
N THR A 71 -11.02 -17.07 5.57
CA THR A 71 -11.50 -17.72 4.34
C THR A 71 -11.18 -16.85 3.11
N THR A 72 -11.47 -15.56 3.16
CA THR A 72 -11.19 -14.62 2.06
C THR A 72 -9.69 -14.49 1.83
N LEU A 73 -8.89 -14.35 2.90
CA LEU A 73 -7.43 -14.27 2.82
C LEU A 73 -6.82 -15.53 2.20
N LYS A 74 -7.35 -16.71 2.52
CA LYS A 74 -6.92 -17.97 1.91
C LYS A 74 -7.23 -18.01 0.41
N GLN A 75 -8.41 -17.56 0.00
CA GLN A 75 -8.83 -17.54 -1.41
C GLN A 75 -7.94 -16.65 -2.28
N ILE A 76 -7.49 -15.50 -1.74
CA ILE A 76 -6.62 -14.56 -2.46
C ILE A 76 -5.12 -14.85 -2.27
N GLY A 77 -4.76 -15.94 -1.59
CA GLY A 77 -3.37 -16.31 -1.32
C GLY A 77 -2.64 -15.42 -0.30
N GLY A 78 -3.39 -14.64 0.49
CA GLY A 78 -2.86 -13.72 1.51
C GLY A 78 -2.42 -14.39 2.82
N LEU A 79 -2.82 -15.65 3.05
CA LEU A 79 -2.34 -16.47 4.17
C LEU A 79 -1.72 -17.77 3.64
N LYS A 80 -0.49 -18.06 4.08
CA LYS A 80 0.17 -19.34 3.80
C LYS A 80 -0.39 -20.45 4.67
N GLN A 81 -0.26 -21.69 4.20
CA GLN A 81 -0.80 -22.87 4.90
C GLN A 81 -0.19 -23.06 6.30
N GLU A 82 1.07 -22.66 6.49
CA GLU A 82 1.75 -22.69 7.78
C GLU A 82 1.01 -21.81 8.79
N ALA A 83 0.64 -20.58 8.42
CA ALA A 83 -0.08 -19.68 9.32
C ALA A 83 -1.46 -20.22 9.71
N LEU A 84 -2.13 -20.92 8.78
CA LEU A 84 -3.43 -21.56 9.05
C LEU A 84 -3.35 -22.70 10.06
N ASN A 85 -2.16 -23.29 10.26
CA ASN A 85 -1.94 -24.37 11.20
C ASN A 85 -1.56 -23.87 12.61
N HIS A 86 -1.43 -22.55 12.81
CA HIS A 86 -1.00 -21.92 14.05
C HIS A 86 -2.02 -20.88 14.53
N PRO A 87 -3.06 -21.28 15.30
CA PRO A 87 -4.09 -20.38 15.81
C PRO A 87 -3.52 -19.17 16.59
N GLU A 88 -2.48 -19.39 17.38
CA GLU A 88 -1.76 -18.35 18.14
C GLU A 88 -1.13 -17.29 17.23
N LEU A 89 -0.67 -17.68 16.03
CA LEU A 89 -0.17 -16.73 15.05
C LEU A 89 -1.31 -15.94 14.43
N LEU A 90 -2.44 -16.59 14.13
CA LEU A 90 -3.64 -15.93 13.61
C LEU A 90 -4.17 -14.87 14.59
N GLU A 91 -4.23 -15.18 15.88
CA GLU A 91 -4.62 -14.24 16.93
C GLU A 91 -3.75 -12.96 16.95
N LEU A 92 -2.47 -13.08 16.61
CA LEU A 92 -1.54 -11.95 16.54
C LEU A 92 -1.66 -11.15 15.23
N VAL A 93 -1.83 -11.82 14.09
CA VAL A 93 -1.78 -11.16 12.77
C VAL A 93 -3.12 -10.61 12.31
N LEU A 94 -4.24 -11.22 12.67
CA LEU A 94 -5.57 -10.78 12.23
C LEU A 94 -5.87 -9.33 12.64
N PRO A 95 -5.57 -8.87 13.87
CA PRO A 95 -5.75 -7.46 14.23
C PRO A 95 -4.94 -6.49 13.36
N ILE A 96 -3.70 -6.87 12.99
CA ILE A 96 -2.82 -6.06 12.15
C ILE A 96 -3.39 -5.98 10.72
N ILE A 97 -3.78 -7.13 10.17
CA ILE A 97 -4.41 -7.18 8.84
C ILE A 97 -5.69 -6.32 8.83
N ARG A 98 -6.53 -6.40 9.87
CA ARG A 98 -7.73 -5.56 9.98
C ARG A 98 -7.41 -4.08 9.99
N ALA A 99 -6.36 -3.67 10.69
CA ALA A 99 -5.92 -2.27 10.69
C ALA A 99 -5.54 -1.81 9.27
N ASP A 100 -4.74 -2.61 8.55
CA ASP A 100 -4.35 -2.32 7.18
C ASP A 100 -5.55 -2.26 6.21
N LEU A 101 -6.48 -3.21 6.34
CA LEU A 101 -7.72 -3.19 5.56
C LEU A 101 -8.56 -1.96 5.85
N THR A 102 -8.67 -1.57 7.11
CA THR A 102 -9.40 -0.37 7.53
C THR A 102 -8.79 0.87 6.87
N LEU A 103 -7.47 1.03 6.91
CA LEU A 103 -6.79 2.14 6.25
C LEU A 103 -7.05 2.14 4.75
N ASN A 104 -6.97 0.96 4.12
CA ASN A 104 -7.17 0.81 2.70
C ASN A 104 -8.60 1.13 2.26
N GLU A 105 -9.61 0.68 3.01
CA GLU A 105 -11.04 0.93 2.74
C GLU A 105 -11.40 2.41 2.87
N HIS A 106 -10.89 3.08 3.90
CA HIS A 106 -11.22 4.48 4.20
C HIS A 106 -10.34 5.47 3.45
N TYR A 107 -9.29 5.01 2.78
CA TYR A 107 -8.45 5.89 1.96
C TYR A 107 -9.24 6.43 0.77
N GLN A 108 -9.46 7.74 0.80
CA GLN A 108 -10.02 8.52 -0.29
C GLN A 108 -8.95 9.52 -0.76
N ASN A 109 -8.64 9.52 -2.06
CA ASN A 109 -7.76 10.53 -2.61
C ASN A 109 -8.48 11.88 -2.65
N GLN A 110 -8.25 12.71 -1.62
CA GLN A 110 -8.84 14.05 -1.51
C GLN A 110 -8.11 15.07 -2.40
N LYS A 111 -6.91 14.75 -2.89
CA LYS A 111 -6.10 15.67 -3.68
C LYS A 111 -6.31 15.41 -5.17
N LYS A 112 -7.13 16.25 -5.81
CA LYS A 112 -7.17 16.37 -7.28
C LYS A 112 -5.89 17.02 -7.79
N HIS A 113 -4.76 16.35 -7.64
CA HIS A 113 -3.52 16.84 -8.24
C HIS A 113 -3.66 16.77 -9.76
N HIS A 114 -3.50 17.92 -10.41
CA HIS A 114 -3.21 17.95 -11.83
C HIS A 114 -1.83 17.32 -11.98
N TYR A 115 -1.76 16.15 -12.60
CA TYR A 115 -0.51 15.44 -12.86
C TYR A 115 0.47 16.39 -13.56
N PRO A 116 1.57 16.80 -12.92
CA PRO A 116 2.62 17.47 -13.66
C PRO A 116 3.19 16.45 -14.65
N ALA A 117 3.49 16.88 -15.87
CA ALA A 117 3.97 16.04 -16.98
C ALA A 117 5.32 15.33 -16.74
N LEU A 118 5.88 15.43 -15.52
CA LEU A 118 7.16 14.87 -15.08
C LEU A 118 6.96 13.89 -13.93
N LEU A 119 5.88 13.09 -13.97
CA LEU A 119 5.82 11.97 -13.05
C LEU A 119 6.97 10.98 -13.37
N PRO A 120 7.63 10.41 -12.35
CA PRO A 120 8.44 9.22 -12.52
C PRO A 120 7.67 8.22 -13.39
N ARG A 121 8.35 7.54 -14.33
CA ARG A 121 7.73 6.52 -15.20
C ARG A 121 6.94 5.54 -14.33
N PHE A 122 5.63 5.72 -14.23
CA PHE A 122 4.73 4.79 -13.56
C PHE A 122 4.69 3.55 -14.43
N MET A 123 5.27 2.46 -13.95
CA MET A 123 5.18 1.18 -14.65
C MET A 123 4.71 0.08 -13.70
N ALA A 124 3.83 -0.74 -14.27
CA ALA A 124 3.10 -1.88 -13.73
C ALA A 124 1.83 -1.54 -12.93
N TRP A 125 0.67 -1.71 -13.56
CA TRP A 125 -0.50 -2.25 -12.89
C TRP A 125 -0.57 -3.72 -13.29
N MET A 126 0.18 -4.56 -12.57
CA MET A 126 -0.07 -6.00 -12.63
C MET A 126 -1.13 -6.30 -11.57
N ILE A 127 -2.37 -6.38 -12.03
CA ILE A 127 -3.36 -7.24 -11.40
C ILE A 127 -2.97 -8.64 -11.88
N LEU A 128 -2.39 -9.44 -10.98
CA LEU A 128 -2.29 -10.89 -11.22
C LEU A 128 -3.68 -11.51 -11.05
#